data_AF-A0A0T6BG62-F1
#
_entry.id   AF-A0A0T6BG62-F1
#
_cell.length_a   1.000
_cell.length_b   1.000
_cell.length_c   1.000
_cell.angle_alpha   90.00
_cell.angle_beta   90.00
_cell.angle_gamma   90.00
#
_symmetry.space_group_name_H-M   'P 1'
#
loop_
_entity.id
_entity.type
_entity.pdbx_description
1 polymer ?
#
loop_
_entity_poly.entity_id
_entity_poly.type
_entity_poly.pdbx_seq_one_letter_code
_entity_poly.pdbx_strand_id
1 'polypeptide(L)'
;EEYVLVPLSRGRRQTTGGVDSGGRAFIRHTGTIVDNNRHHLTGTASAAKQFRPNGPLITSGSLDYTHKPSGSTLGIGASNTRRFGTDVHAAGRYNFYNKGGTSVFAEGNYGRHFEGPGGTGRPNYYG
;
A
#
# COMPACT_ATOMS: atom_id res chain seq x y z
N GLU A 1 -29.35 7.29 33.50
CA GLU A 1 -28.86 7.57 32.14
C GLU A 1 -27.97 6.40 31.73
N GLU A 2 -28.42 5.61 30.76
CA GLU A 2 -27.75 4.38 30.31
C GLU A 2 -26.82 4.72 29.15
N TYR A 3 -25.51 4.68 29.38
CA TYR A 3 -24.52 4.89 28.33
C TYR A 3 -24.33 3.60 27.53
N VAL A 4 -24.97 3.53 26.37
CA VAL A 4 -24.71 2.48 25.38
C VAL A 4 -23.33 2.74 24.78
N LEU A 5 -22.35 1.91 25.13
CA LEU A 5 -21.08 1.82 24.41
C LEU A 5 -21.36 1.18 23.05
N VAL A 6 -21.69 2.01 22.06
CA VAL A 6 -21.70 1.57 20.66
C VAL A 6 -20.25 1.20 20.31
N PRO A 7 -19.97 0.00 19.77
CA PRO A 7 -18.62 -0.34 19.35
C PRO A 7 -18.17 0.67 18.29
N LEU A 8 -17.25 1.55 18.67
CA LEU A 8 -16.52 2.40 17.75
C LEU A 8 -15.63 1.50 16.90
N SER A 9 -16.16 0.98 15.80
CA SER A 9 -15.36 0.52 14.67
C SER A 9 -14.72 1.74 13.98
N ARG A 10 -13.87 2.48 14.72
CA ARG A 10 -13.00 3.47 14.10
C ARG A 10 -11.99 2.72 13.25
N GLY A 11 -12.29 2.58 11.96
CA GLY A 11 -11.27 2.24 10.97
C GLY A 11 -10.08 3.16 11.20
N ARG A 12 -8.90 2.57 11.41
CA ARG A 12 -7.67 3.30 11.77
C ARG A 12 -7.24 4.13 10.57
N ARG A 13 -7.72 5.37 10.51
CA ARG A 13 -7.30 6.37 9.53
C ARG A 13 -6.04 7.04 10.07
N GLN A 14 -4.95 6.91 9.35
CA GLN A 14 -3.67 7.49 9.71
C GLN A 14 -3.13 8.27 8.53
N THR A 15 -3.02 9.58 8.71
CA THR A 15 -2.29 10.46 7.80
C THR A 15 -0.94 10.76 8.43
N THR A 16 0.13 10.53 7.69
CA THR A 16 1.49 10.93 8.05
C THR A 16 2.07 11.79 6.94
N GLY A 17 2.84 12.80 7.32
CA GLY A 17 3.53 13.64 6.36
C GLY A 17 4.65 14.41 7.03
N GLY A 18 5.59 14.88 6.24
CA GLY A 18 6.75 15.58 6.74
C GLY A 18 7.76 15.87 5.65
N VAL A 19 8.89 16.41 6.08
CA VAL A 19 10.07 16.63 5.26
C VAL A 19 11.23 15.93 5.95
N ASP A 20 11.92 15.04 5.25
CA ASP A 20 13.13 14.40 5.80
C ASP A 20 14.37 15.29 5.64
N SER A 21 15.46 14.91 6.32
CA SER A 21 16.74 15.64 6.28
C SER A 21 17.34 15.73 4.87
N GLY A 22 16.95 14.82 3.97
CA GLY A 22 17.31 14.86 2.56
C GLY A 22 16.52 15.89 1.75
N GLY A 23 15.53 16.58 2.33
CA GLY A 23 14.69 17.53 1.61
C GLY A 23 13.60 16.87 0.76
N ARG A 24 13.22 15.63 1.08
CA ARG A 24 12.05 14.97 0.52
C ARG A 24 10.82 15.35 1.34
N ALA A 25 9.86 16.02 0.71
CA ALA A 25 8.54 16.18 1.31
C ALA A 25 7.67 14.98 0.93
N PHE A 26 6.92 14.44 1.88
CA PHE A 26 5.99 13.34 1.62
C PHE A 26 4.69 13.49 2.42
N ILE A 27 3.64 12.89 1.89
CA ILE A 27 2.37 12.66 2.57
C ILE A 27 1.88 11.26 2.24
N ARG A 28 1.35 10.57 3.24
CA ARG A 28 0.77 9.24 3.14
C ARG A 28 -0.52 9.22 3.94
N HIS A 29 -1.56 8.65 3.36
CA HIS A 29 -2.80 8.35 4.04
C HIS A 29 -3.06 6.86 3.95
N THR A 30 -3.34 6.22 5.07
CA THR A 30 -3.78 4.84 5.15
C THR A 30 -5.09 4.78 5.91
N GLY A 31 -6.05 4.03 5.41
CA GLY A 31 -7.35 3.88 6.03
C GLY A 31 -7.97 2.53 5.77
N THR A 32 -8.63 1.98 6.79
CA THR A 32 -9.44 0.78 6.65
C THR A 32 -10.75 1.12 5.93
N ILE A 33 -11.01 0.42 4.82
CA ILE A 33 -12.20 0.57 3.98
C ILE A 33 -13.29 -0.40 4.44
N VAL A 34 -12.92 -1.66 4.68
CA VAL A 34 -13.81 -2.70 5.21
C VAL A 34 -13.13 -3.38 6.39
N ASP A 35 -13.84 -3.51 7.50
CA ASP A 35 -13.39 -4.32 8.62
C ASP A 35 -14.57 -5.06 9.24
N ASN A 36 -14.59 -6.39 9.11
CA ASN A 36 -15.58 -7.25 9.74
C ASN A 36 -14.95 -8.58 10.18
N ASN A 37 -15.75 -9.50 10.72
CA ASN A 37 -15.24 -10.76 11.28
C ASN A 37 -14.53 -11.65 10.24
N ARG A 38 -14.81 -11.47 8.94
CA ARG A 38 -14.24 -12.30 7.87
C ARG A 38 -13.25 -11.56 6.97
N HIS A 39 -13.44 -10.26 6.80
CA HIS A 39 -12.75 -9.47 5.79
C HIS A 39 -12.11 -8.23 6.41
N HIS A 40 -10.89 -7.95 5.96
CA HIS A 40 -10.20 -6.70 6.23
C HIS A 40 -9.67 -6.16 4.91
N LEU A 41 -10.02 -4.92 4.58
CA LEU A 41 -9.53 -4.21 3.40
C LEU A 41 -9.01 -2.85 3.83
N THR A 42 -7.75 -2.58 3.54
CA THR A 42 -7.10 -1.31 3.81
C THR A 42 -6.65 -0.68 2.49
N GLY A 43 -6.81 0.64 2.38
CA GLY A 43 -6.30 1.43 1.28
C GLY A 43 -5.18 2.35 1.74
N THR A 44 -4.17 2.52 0.91
CA THR A 44 -3.10 3.50 1.09
C THR A 44 -3.00 4.38 -0.14
N ALA A 45 -2.77 5.67 0.07
CA ALA A 45 -2.33 6.60 -0.95
C ALA A 45 -1.15 7.43 -0.44
N SER A 46 -0.20 7.77 -1.29
CA SER A 46 0.91 8.66 -0.94
C SER A 46 1.41 9.50 -2.11
N ALA A 47 2.04 10.61 -1.77
CA ALA A 47 2.78 11.45 -2.70
C ALA A 47 4.09 11.89 -2.04
N ALA A 48 5.18 11.92 -2.81
CA ALA A 48 6.49 12.34 -2.35
C ALA A 48 7.22 13.15 -3.43
N LYS A 49 7.91 14.20 -3.02
CA LYS A 49 8.68 15.09 -3.90
C LYS A 49 10.04 15.38 -3.28
N GLN A 50 11.09 15.08 -4.03
CA GLN A 50 12.44 15.48 -3.67
C GLN A 50 12.70 16.91 -4.14
N PHE A 51 13.05 17.82 -3.23
CA PHE A 51 13.42 19.19 -3.59
C PHE A 51 14.93 19.39 -3.74
N ARG A 52 15.75 18.59 -3.03
CA ARG A 52 17.22 18.70 -3.04
C ARG A 52 17.88 17.31 -3.08
N PRO A 53 18.54 16.90 -4.16
CA PRO A 53 18.45 17.49 -5.51
C PRO A 53 17.00 17.42 -6.05
N ASN A 54 16.64 18.26 -7.02
CA ASN A 54 15.27 18.28 -7.56
C ASN A 54 14.94 16.94 -8.27
N GLY A 55 14.16 16.09 -7.62
CA GLY A 55 13.70 14.81 -8.16
C GLY A 55 12.24 14.87 -8.62
N PRO A 56 11.73 13.84 -9.30
CA PRO A 56 10.35 13.78 -9.78
C PRO A 56 9.36 13.71 -8.60
N LEU A 57 8.11 14.07 -8.90
CA LEU A 57 6.99 13.75 -8.01
C LEU A 57 6.70 12.25 -8.18
N ILE A 58 6.60 11.53 -7.06
CA ILE A 58 6.17 10.15 -7.00
C ILE A 58 4.80 10.12 -6.35
N THR A 59 3.83 9.49 -6.99
CA THR A 59 2.51 9.21 -6.39
C THR A 59 2.29 7.71 -6.37
N SER A 60 1.61 7.20 -5.36
CA SER A 60 1.32 5.78 -5.25
C SER A 60 0.03 5.50 -4.52
N GLY A 61 -0.51 4.32 -4.74
CA GLY A 61 -1.61 3.79 -3.96
C GLY A 61 -1.63 2.27 -3.96
N SER A 62 -2.21 1.70 -2.91
CA SER A 62 -2.42 0.26 -2.78
C SER A 62 -3.75 -0.06 -2.12
N LEU A 63 -4.23 -1.27 -2.39
CA LEU A 63 -5.32 -1.92 -1.68
C LEU A 63 -4.83 -3.27 -1.19
N ASP A 64 -5.02 -3.51 0.10
CA ASP A 64 -4.54 -4.68 0.81
C ASP A 64 -5.73 -5.38 1.47
N TYR A 65 -6.07 -6.56 0.97
CA TYR A 65 -7.17 -7.39 1.43
C TYR A 65 -6.65 -8.60 2.22
N THR A 66 -7.38 -8.96 3.28
CA THR A 66 -7.16 -10.16 4.08
C THR A 66 -8.49 -10.84 4.41
N HIS A 67 -8.58 -12.14 4.10
CA HIS A 67 -9.67 -13.01 4.55
C HIS A 67 -9.29 -13.65 5.89
N LYS A 68 -9.69 -13.03 7.00
CA LYS A 68 -9.29 -13.38 8.38
C LYS A 68 -9.42 -14.87 8.72
N PRO A 69 -10.50 -15.59 8.36
CA PRO A 69 -10.66 -17.00 8.73
C PRO A 69 -9.62 -17.92 8.09
N SER A 70 -9.23 -17.63 6.84
CA SER A 70 -8.21 -18.41 6.12
C SER A 70 -6.80 -17.83 6.25
N GLY A 71 -6.68 -16.55 6.60
CA GLY A 71 -5.45 -15.77 6.50
C GLY A 71 -5.00 -15.49 5.06
N SER A 72 -5.84 -15.75 4.05
CA SER A 72 -5.50 -15.48 2.64
C SER A 72 -5.44 -13.98 2.39
N THR A 73 -4.52 -13.54 1.53
CA THR A 73 -4.26 -12.13 1.26
C THR A 73 -4.27 -11.83 -0.24
N LEU A 74 -4.63 -10.60 -0.57
CA LEU A 74 -4.51 -10.05 -1.92
C LEU A 74 -4.13 -8.58 -1.81
N GLY A 75 -3.01 -8.21 -2.40
CA GLY A 75 -2.51 -6.84 -2.48
C GLY A 75 -2.40 -6.41 -3.93
N ILE A 76 -2.86 -5.22 -4.24
CA ILE A 76 -2.60 -4.56 -5.53
C ILE A 76 -2.13 -3.15 -5.27
N GLY A 77 -1.25 -2.65 -6.13
CA GLY A 77 -0.82 -1.26 -6.02
C GLY A 77 -0.15 -0.76 -7.28
N ALA A 78 -0.01 0.56 -7.31
CA ALA A 78 0.65 1.27 -8.38
C ALA A 78 1.44 2.44 -7.82
N SER A 79 2.56 2.75 -8.46
CA SER A 79 3.34 3.96 -8.23
C SER A 79 3.69 4.60 -9.56
N ASN A 80 3.36 5.88 -9.71
CA ASN A 80 3.79 6.69 -10.83
C ASN A 80 4.97 7.56 -10.41
N THR A 81 6.05 7.50 -11.17
CA THR A 81 7.17 8.44 -11.07
C THR A 81 7.04 9.40 -12.25
N ARG A 82 6.75 10.67 -11.98
CA ARG A 82 6.47 11.67 -13.02
C ARG A 82 7.61 11.71 -14.06
N ARG A 83 7.26 11.48 -15.34
CA ARG A 83 8.14 11.35 -16.53
C ARG A 83 8.86 10.01 -16.72
N PHE A 84 8.88 9.15 -15.72
CA PHE A 84 9.62 7.88 -15.75
C PHE A 84 8.71 6.66 -15.89
N GLY A 85 7.42 6.80 -15.58
CA GLY A 85 6.43 5.76 -15.85
C GLY A 85 5.66 5.34 -14.61
N THR A 86 4.93 4.23 -14.76
CA THR A 86 4.08 3.65 -13.73
C THR A 86 4.48 2.21 -13.49
N ASP A 87 4.84 1.89 -12.26
CA ASP A 87 4.98 0.52 -11.79
C ASP A 87 3.65 0.05 -11.21
N VAL A 88 3.18 -1.12 -11.62
CA VAL A 88 2.04 -1.80 -11.01
C VAL A 88 2.50 -3.12 -10.42
N HIS A 89 1.87 -3.52 -9.33
CA HIS A 89 2.11 -4.81 -8.70
C HIS A 89 0.80 -5.42 -8.21
N ALA A 90 0.75 -6.74 -8.22
CA ALA A 90 -0.30 -7.55 -7.64
C ALA A 90 0.34 -8.76 -6.98
N ALA A 91 -0.02 -9.04 -5.74
CA ALA A 91 0.46 -10.16 -4.97
C ALA A 91 -0.72 -10.83 -4.27
N GLY A 92 -0.74 -12.15 -4.22
CA GLY A 92 -1.82 -12.87 -3.56
C GLY A 92 -1.35 -14.17 -2.97
N ARG A 93 -1.86 -14.49 -1.79
CA ARG A 93 -1.61 -15.76 -1.11
C ARG A 93 -2.94 -16.39 -0.75
N TYR A 94 -3.16 -17.61 -1.21
CA TYR A 94 -4.33 -18.40 -0.86
C TYR A 94 -3.93 -19.54 0.07
N ASN A 95 -4.47 -19.57 1.29
CA ASN A 95 -4.23 -20.67 2.22
C ASN A 95 -5.33 -21.72 2.07
N PHE A 96 -4.93 -22.94 1.70
CA PHE A 96 -5.80 -24.13 1.70
C PHE A 96 -6.00 -24.68 3.11
N TYR A 97 -4.97 -24.56 3.96
CA TYR A 97 -5.00 -24.99 5.34
C TYR A 97 -4.23 -23.99 6.20
N ASN A 98 -4.77 -23.64 7.37
CA ASN A 98 -4.12 -22.78 8.35
C ASN A 98 -4.67 -23.08 9.75
N LYS A 99 -3.96 -23.92 10.52
CA LYS A 99 -4.33 -24.26 11.90
C LYS A 99 -3.11 -24.71 12.71
N GLY A 100 -3.00 -24.23 13.96
CA GLY A 100 -2.03 -24.74 14.93
C GLY A 100 -0.56 -24.62 14.50
N GLY A 101 -0.19 -23.55 13.80
CA GLY A 101 1.19 -23.32 13.33
C GLY A 101 1.54 -24.02 12.01
N THR A 102 0.63 -24.81 11.43
CA THR A 102 0.82 -25.42 10.11
C THR A 102 -0.04 -24.70 9.07
N SER A 103 0.56 -24.32 7.95
CA SER A 103 -0.16 -23.73 6.81
C SER A 103 0.26 -24.34 5.48
N VAL A 104 -0.72 -24.60 4.61
CA VAL A 104 -0.52 -25.00 3.21
C VAL A 104 -1.12 -23.91 2.34
N PHE A 105 -0.33 -23.35 1.43
CA PHE A 105 -0.73 -22.20 0.64
C PHE A 105 -0.13 -22.20 -0.76
N ALA A 106 -0.76 -21.43 -1.65
CA ALA A 106 -0.19 -21.01 -2.93
C ALA A 106 -0.02 -19.49 -2.91
N GLU A 107 1.08 -19.01 -3.46
CA GLU A 107 1.36 -17.58 -3.60
C GLU A 107 1.71 -17.24 -5.05
N GLY A 108 1.25 -16.09 -5.51
CA GLY A 108 1.58 -15.54 -6.81
C GLY A 108 1.90 -14.05 -6.70
N ASN A 109 2.90 -13.62 -7.44
CA ASN A 109 3.34 -12.23 -7.49
C ASN A 109 3.48 -11.81 -8.96
N TYR A 110 3.00 -10.63 -9.31
CA TYR A 110 3.11 -10.05 -10.63
C TYR A 110 3.47 -8.56 -10.50
N GLY A 111 4.46 -8.13 -11.25
CA GLY A 111 4.88 -6.73 -11.30
C GLY A 111 5.16 -6.34 -12.73
N ARG A 112 4.73 -5.15 -13.13
CA ARG A 112 5.03 -4.60 -14.45
C ARG A 112 5.32 -3.11 -14.37
N HIS A 113 6.36 -2.70 -15.08
CA HIS A 113 6.66 -1.29 -15.32
C HIS A 113 6.10 -0.87 -16.68
N PHE A 114 5.47 0.29 -16.72
CA PHE A 114 5.03 0.97 -17.94
C PHE A 114 5.82 2.27 -18.07
N GLU A 115 6.64 2.37 -19.11
CA GLU A 115 7.56 3.49 -19.31
C GLU A 115 6.84 4.84 -19.49
N GLY A 116 7.49 5.90 -19.03
CA GLY A 116 7.10 7.27 -19.35
C GLY A 116 7.73 7.78 -20.65
N PRO A 117 7.38 8.99 -21.12
CA PRO A 117 7.94 9.61 -22.33
C PRO A 117 9.48 9.79 -22.33
N GLY A 118 10.17 9.54 -21.21
CA GLY A 118 11.63 9.62 -21.06
C GLY A 118 12.37 8.27 -20.92
N GLY A 119 11.70 7.13 -21.11
CA GLY A 119 12.30 5.78 -21.06
C GLY A 119 12.39 5.13 -19.66
N THR A 120 12.92 3.89 -19.62
CA THR A 120 13.02 2.99 -18.44
C THR A 120 13.93 3.45 -17.31
N GLY A 121 14.67 4.54 -17.49
CA GLY A 121 15.72 4.96 -16.55
C GLY A 121 15.11 5.36 -15.22
N ARG A 122 15.06 4.44 -14.24
CA ARG A 122 14.80 4.80 -12.84
C ARG A 122 15.95 5.71 -12.40
N PRO A 123 15.72 7.01 -12.19
CA PRO A 123 16.80 7.88 -11.78
C PRO A 123 17.23 7.46 -10.37
N ASN A 124 18.49 7.04 -10.25
CA ASN A 124 19.07 6.64 -8.98
C ASN A 124 19.41 7.92 -8.20
N TYR A 125 18.43 8.47 -7.49
CA TYR A 125 18.63 9.66 -6.65
C TYR A 125 19.14 9.34 -5.24
N TYR A 126 19.30 8.05 -4.92
CA TYR A 126 19.83 7.57 -3.65
C TYR A 126 21.29 7.17 -3.85
N GLY A 127 22.19 8.12 -3.58
CA GLY A 127 23.58 7.86 -3.21
C GLY A 127 23.73 7.99 -1.71
#